data_AF-A0A538GUB1-F1
#
_entry.id   AF-A0A538GUB1-F1
#
_cell.length_a   1.000
_cell.length_b   1.000
_cell.length_c   1.000
_cell.angle_alpha   90.00
_cell.angle_beta   90.00
_cell.angle_gamma   90.00
#
_symmetry.space_group_name_H-M   'P 1'
#
loop_
_entity.id
_entity.type
_entity.pdbx_description
1 polymer ?
#
loop_
_entity_poly.entity_id
_entity_poly.type
_entity_poly.pdbx_seq_one_letter_code
_entity_poly.pdbx_strand_id
1 'polypeptide(L)'
;MSTVVRHELLGCDGFRLESSKGLVGWVEETWLGPGDDPAAFAIRTTDGREALLLAEDVARVSAESELVQMRAGARLLELDVPRLQTSPSNGPTASWRTTGNVLEPPDPPGVATRALLAIRPWRLTPPHGPEAERPFWLTVLALYAVLALIVLLLIGLDFLAAGLAV
;
A
#
# COMPACT_ATOMS: atom_id res chain seq x y z
N MET A 1 8.39 6.33 29.11
CA MET A 1 9.02 7.02 27.97
C MET A 1 10.02 6.06 27.36
N SER A 2 9.67 5.40 26.25
CA SER A 2 10.62 4.62 25.46
C SER A 2 11.01 5.49 24.28
N THR A 3 12.21 6.05 24.33
CA THR A 3 12.87 6.69 23.20
C THR A 3 13.44 5.58 22.34
N VAL A 4 12.84 5.35 21.16
CA VAL A 4 13.46 4.49 20.13
C VAL A 4 14.80 5.11 19.76
N VAL A 5 15.85 4.29 19.73
CA VAL A 5 17.17 4.75 19.31
C VAL A 5 17.11 4.96 17.80
N ARG A 6 17.40 6.18 17.31
CA ARG A 6 17.21 6.55 15.89
C ARG A 6 17.88 5.58 14.90
N HIS A 7 18.99 4.95 15.28
CA HIS A 7 19.67 3.95 14.46
C HIS A 7 18.84 2.70 14.19
N GLU A 8 17.92 2.33 15.09
CA GLU A 8 16.99 1.19 14.92
C GLU A 8 15.97 1.42 13.81
N LEU A 9 15.86 2.64 13.28
CA LEU A 9 14.97 2.97 12.18
C LEU A 9 15.57 2.58 10.82
N LEU A 10 16.86 2.30 10.72
CA LEU A 10 17.49 1.88 9.46
C LEU A 10 17.07 0.46 9.07
N GLY A 11 16.90 0.23 7.76
CA GLY A 11 16.59 -1.10 7.22
C GLY A 11 15.21 -1.63 7.58
N CYS A 12 14.27 -0.74 7.92
CA CYS A 12 12.88 -1.09 8.21
C CYS A 12 12.01 -1.25 6.94
N ASP A 13 12.62 -1.29 5.76
CA ASP A 13 11.91 -1.34 4.50
C ASP A 13 11.08 -2.65 4.39
N GLY A 14 9.79 -2.47 4.09
CA GLY A 14 8.79 -3.53 4.07
C GLY A 14 8.22 -3.90 5.45
N PHE A 15 8.60 -3.22 6.54
CA PHE A 15 8.01 -3.45 7.85
C PHE A 15 6.57 -2.97 7.90
N ARG A 16 5.72 -3.66 8.67
CA ARG A 16 4.33 -3.26 8.89
C ARG A 16 4.28 -2.09 9.86
N LEU A 17 3.49 -1.08 9.55
CA LEU A 17 3.19 0.02 10.46
C LEU A 17 1.84 -0.21 11.15
N GLU A 18 1.85 -0.23 12.49
CA GLU A 18 0.64 -0.36 13.30
C GLU A 18 0.40 0.86 14.19
N SER A 19 -0.84 1.31 14.24
CA SER A 19 -1.34 2.28 15.21
C SER A 19 -2.08 1.58 16.35
N SER A 20 -2.53 2.36 17.35
CA SER A 20 -3.43 1.87 18.40
C SER A 20 -4.78 1.34 17.87
N LYS A 21 -5.19 1.73 16.66
CA LYS A 21 -6.40 1.25 16.00
C LYS A 21 -6.18 0.01 15.13
N GLY A 22 -4.93 -0.34 14.82
CA GLY A 22 -4.56 -1.48 13.98
C GLY A 22 -3.61 -1.11 12.85
N LEU A 23 -3.54 -2.00 11.85
CA LEU A 23 -2.64 -1.88 10.69
C LEU A 23 -2.94 -0.63 9.89
N VAL A 24 -1.89 0.18 9.67
CA VAL A 24 -1.94 1.43 8.92
C VAL A 24 -1.39 1.25 7.51
N GLY A 25 -0.33 0.46 7.36
CA GLY A 25 0.38 0.32 6.10
C GLY A 25 1.74 -0.37 6.23
N TRP A 26 2.64 -0.07 5.30
CA TRP A 26 4.01 -0.59 5.26
C TRP A 26 5.01 0.53 5.03
N VAL A 27 6.18 0.38 5.63
CA VAL A 27 7.34 1.24 5.36
C VAL A 27 7.86 0.89 3.97
N GLU A 28 7.90 1.88 3.08
CA GLU A 28 8.50 1.75 1.74
C GLU A 28 9.99 2.01 1.82
N GLU A 29 10.37 3.11 2.49
CA GLU A 29 11.77 3.53 2.61
C GLU A 29 12.02 4.37 3.87
N THR A 30 13.26 4.35 4.33
CA THR A 30 13.75 5.19 5.43
C THR A 30 14.35 6.48 4.87
N TRP A 31 13.85 7.63 5.31
CA TRP A 31 14.35 8.93 4.89
C TRP A 31 15.35 9.48 5.90
N LEU A 32 16.47 9.95 5.36
CA LEU A 32 17.59 10.46 6.13
C LEU A 32 17.52 11.98 6.19
N GLY A 33 17.77 12.50 7.38
CA GLY A 33 17.90 13.93 7.64
C GLY A 33 19.34 14.42 7.43
N PRO A 34 19.62 15.65 7.87
CA PRO A 34 20.98 16.18 7.87
C PRO A 34 21.92 15.27 8.66
N GLY A 35 23.06 14.90 8.08
CA GLY A 35 24.05 14.05 8.74
C GLY A 35 23.82 12.55 8.63
N ASP A 36 22.96 12.09 7.70
CA ASP A 36 22.68 10.68 7.42
C ASP A 36 21.89 9.96 8.55
N ASP A 37 21.34 10.74 9.48
CA ASP A 37 20.52 10.23 10.58
C ASP A 37 19.08 9.94 10.11
N PRO A 38 18.46 8.81 10.51
CA PRO A 38 17.07 8.52 10.20
C PRO A 38 16.13 9.60 10.76
N ALA A 39 15.39 10.23 9.86
CA ALA A 39 14.50 11.35 10.17
C ALA A 39 13.02 11.01 10.00
N ALA A 40 12.68 10.12 9.06
CA ALA A 40 11.29 9.73 8.80
C ALA A 40 11.19 8.39 8.07
N PHE A 41 9.98 7.85 8.01
CA PHE A 41 9.60 6.74 7.14
C PHE A 41 8.63 7.23 6.07
N ALA A 42 8.92 6.91 4.81
CA ALA A 42 7.90 6.91 3.78
C ALA A 42 7.08 5.63 3.90
N ILE A 43 5.77 5.78 3.88
CA ILE A 43 4.80 4.73 4.17
C ILE A 43 3.77 4.69 3.05
N ARG A 44 3.47 3.48 2.60
CA ARG A 44 2.26 3.20 1.83
C ARG A 44 1.17 2.75 2.78
N THR A 45 0.10 3.52 2.88
CA THR A 45 -1.06 3.15 3.70
C THR A 45 -1.88 2.04 3.04
N THR A 46 -2.73 1.35 3.81
CA THR A 46 -3.56 0.24 3.32
C THR A 46 -4.58 0.64 2.24
N ASP A 47 -4.91 1.92 2.14
CA ASP A 47 -5.75 2.52 1.08
C ASP A 47 -4.92 2.98 -0.15
N GLY A 48 -3.61 2.75 -0.14
CA GLY A 48 -2.71 3.00 -1.27
C GLY A 48 -2.13 4.42 -1.32
N ARG A 49 -2.37 5.27 -0.31
CA ARG A 49 -1.82 6.63 -0.25
C ARG A 49 -0.37 6.63 0.26
N GLU A 50 0.38 7.68 -0.09
CA GLU A 50 1.73 7.89 0.39
C GLU A 50 1.71 8.84 1.59
N ALA A 51 2.36 8.42 2.66
CA ALA A 51 2.46 9.19 3.88
C ALA A 51 3.89 9.19 4.43
N LEU A 52 4.22 10.21 5.20
CA LEU A 52 5.48 10.36 5.90
C LEU A 52 5.21 10.32 7.41
N LEU A 53 5.90 9.43 8.12
CA LEU A 53 5.90 9.37 9.58
C LEU A 53 7.26 9.84 10.09
N LEU A 54 7.26 10.84 10.96
CA LEU A 54 8.50 11.35 11.54
C LEU A 54 9.09 10.34 12.53
N ALA A 55 10.42 10.30 12.63
CA ALA A 55 11.13 9.44 13.56
C ALA A 55 10.69 9.66 15.02
N GLU A 56 10.39 10.91 15.40
CA GLU A 56 9.86 11.21 16.74
C GLU A 56 8.50 10.58 17.01
N ASP A 57 7.70 10.30 15.99
CA ASP A 57 6.34 9.75 16.11
C ASP A 57 6.33 8.21 16.10
N VAL A 58 7.50 7.58 16.01
CA VAL A 58 7.68 6.14 16.18
C VAL A 58 7.77 5.81 17.68
N ALA A 59 6.94 4.85 18.12
CA ALA A 59 6.93 4.37 19.50
C ALA A 59 7.88 3.20 19.72
N ARG A 60 7.98 2.28 18.76
CA ARG A 60 8.81 1.08 18.86
C ARG A 60 9.09 0.49 17.48
N VAL A 61 10.26 -0.11 17.31
CA VAL A 61 10.56 -1.02 16.19
C VAL A 61 10.80 -2.43 16.74
N SER A 62 10.31 -3.44 16.04
CA SER A 62 10.59 -4.85 16.29
C SER A 62 11.07 -5.49 15.00
N ALA A 63 12.38 -5.66 14.89
CA ALA A 63 13.00 -6.31 13.74
C ALA A 63 12.55 -7.77 13.58
N GLU A 64 12.42 -8.50 14.70
CA GLU A 64 11.99 -9.91 14.71
C GLU A 64 10.60 -10.11 14.09
N SER A 65 9.68 -9.17 14.33
CA SER A 65 8.29 -9.23 13.83
C SER A 65 8.06 -8.38 12.59
N GLU A 66 9.11 -7.72 12.08
CA GLU A 66 9.07 -6.73 11.00
C GLU A 66 7.93 -5.71 11.22
N LEU A 67 7.93 -5.11 12.40
CA LEU A 67 6.85 -4.26 12.89
C LEU A 67 7.40 -2.91 13.39
N VAL A 68 6.78 -1.84 12.93
CA VAL A 68 6.93 -0.48 13.45
C VAL A 68 5.61 -0.11 14.14
N GLN A 69 5.70 0.29 15.41
CA GLN A 69 4.56 0.78 16.17
C GLN A 69 4.58 2.31 16.16
N MET A 70 3.49 2.90 15.70
CA MET A 70 3.26 4.33 15.73
C MET A 70 2.84 4.78 17.13
N ARG A 71 3.29 5.96 17.56
CA ARG A 71 2.86 6.56 18.84
C ARG A 71 1.38 6.92 18.80
N ALA A 72 0.71 6.83 19.96
CA ALA A 72 -0.65 7.33 20.10
C ALA A 72 -0.69 8.85 19.84
N GLY A 73 -1.57 9.28 18.92
CA GLY A 73 -1.68 10.69 18.52
C GLY A 73 -0.62 11.18 17.54
N ALA A 74 0.26 10.30 17.06
CA ALA A 74 1.18 10.57 15.97
C ALA A 74 0.44 11.00 14.70
N ARG A 75 1.13 11.79 13.88
CA ARG A 75 0.58 12.33 12.64
C ARG A 75 1.28 11.69 11.45
N LEU A 76 0.49 11.25 10.48
CA LEU A 76 0.99 10.92 9.16
C LEU A 76 0.88 12.19 8.31
N LEU A 77 1.96 12.58 7.65
CA LEU A 77 1.94 13.71 6.72
C LEU A 77 1.73 13.16 5.32
N GLU A 78 0.78 13.69 4.57
CA GLU A 78 0.57 13.26 3.19
C GLU A 78 1.76 13.67 2.31
N LEU A 79 2.27 12.72 1.52
CA LEU A 79 3.31 12.96 0.53
C LEU A 79 2.69 13.38 -0.80
N ASP A 80 3.23 14.44 -1.40
CA ASP A 80 2.88 14.89 -2.75
C ASP A 80 3.54 13.97 -3.81
N VAL A 81 2.97 13.96 -5.01
CA VAL A 81 3.50 13.17 -6.13
C VAL A 81 4.95 13.59 -6.44
N PRO A 82 5.88 12.65 -6.67
CA PRO A 82 7.27 12.97 -6.98
C PRO A 82 7.38 13.92 -8.17
N ARG A 83 8.11 15.02 -7.98
CA ARG A 83 8.39 16.00 -9.03
C ARG A 83 9.72 15.67 -9.68
N LEU A 84 9.67 15.27 -10.93
CA LEU A 84 10.84 15.02 -11.76
C LEU A 84 11.30 16.32 -12.39
N GLN A 85 12.54 16.72 -12.09
CA GLN A 85 13.23 17.84 -12.70
C GLN A 85 14.34 17.30 -13.59
N THR A 86 14.32 17.65 -14.86
CA THR A 86 15.38 17.30 -15.81
C THR A 86 16.28 18.51 -15.98
N SER A 87 17.49 18.45 -15.41
CA SER A 87 18.48 19.51 -15.62
C SER A 87 19.45 19.12 -16.74
N PRO A 88 19.77 20.01 -17.69
CA PRO A 88 20.70 19.72 -18.78
C PRO A 88 22.10 19.29 -18.31
N SER A 89 22.50 19.68 -17.10
CA SER A 89 23.84 19.38 -16.55
C SER A 89 23.87 18.24 -15.52
N ASN A 90 22.75 17.93 -14.86
CA ASN A 90 22.72 17.03 -13.69
C ASN A 90 21.81 15.80 -13.86
N GLY A 91 21.36 15.50 -15.08
CA GLY A 91 20.47 14.37 -15.32
C GLY A 91 19.09 14.53 -14.67
N PRO A 92 18.23 13.50 -14.74
CA PRO A 92 16.92 13.52 -14.09
C PRO A 92 17.07 13.45 -12.56
N THR A 93 16.50 14.43 -11.87
CA THR A 93 16.43 14.49 -10.41
C THR A 93 14.98 14.40 -9.97
N ALA A 94 14.67 13.52 -9.03
CA ALA A 94 13.36 13.46 -8.38
C ALA A 94 13.38 14.25 -7.07
N SER A 95 12.30 14.97 -6.78
CA SER A 95 12.11 15.70 -5.54
C SER A 95 10.73 15.41 -4.96
N TRP A 96 10.69 15.16 -3.65
CA TRP A 96 9.46 14.90 -2.91
C TRP A 96 9.19 16.02 -1.92
N ARG A 97 7.91 16.24 -1.60
CA ARG A 97 7.47 17.24 -0.64
C ARG A 97 6.23 16.71 0.06
N THR A 98 6.04 17.07 1.33
CA THR A 98 4.74 16.88 1.97
C THR A 98 3.75 17.94 1.48
N THR A 99 2.48 17.58 1.33
CA THR A 99 1.42 18.56 0.97
C THR A 99 1.16 19.56 2.11
N GLY A 100 1.63 19.23 3.32
CA GLY A 100 1.32 19.95 4.55
C GLY A 100 0.04 19.47 5.22
N ASN A 101 -0.71 18.56 4.57
CA ASN A 101 -1.90 17.94 5.16
C ASN A 101 -1.51 16.81 6.10
N VAL A 102 -2.26 16.69 7.19
CA VAL A 102 -2.21 15.51 8.05
C VAL A 102 -3.18 14.48 7.49
N LEU A 103 -2.63 13.30 7.21
CA LEU A 103 -3.37 12.13 6.77
C LEU A 103 -3.88 11.40 8.01
N GLU A 104 -5.19 11.27 8.13
CA GLU A 104 -5.77 10.47 9.21
C GLU A 104 -5.53 8.99 8.90
N PRO A 105 -5.01 8.19 9.86
CA PRO A 105 -4.73 6.78 9.60
C PRO A 105 -6.00 6.08 9.10
N PRO A 106 -5.90 5.24 8.06
CA PRO A 106 -7.05 4.54 7.51
C PRO A 106 -7.68 3.64 8.57
N ASP A 107 -8.98 3.39 8.40
CA ASP A 107 -9.67 2.40 9.22
C ASP A 107 -9.03 1.02 9.05
N PRO A 108 -8.98 0.23 10.13
CA PRO A 108 -8.34 -1.07 10.08
C PRO A 108 -9.00 -1.96 9.01
N PRO A 109 -8.21 -2.70 8.22
CA PRO A 109 -8.76 -3.57 7.20
C PRO A 109 -9.69 -4.63 7.81
N GLY A 110 -10.84 -4.85 7.17
CA GLY A 110 -11.78 -5.89 7.56
C GLY A 110 -11.15 -7.29 7.54
N VAL A 111 -11.78 -8.26 8.20
CA VAL A 111 -11.23 -9.63 8.40
C VAL A 111 -10.77 -10.32 7.11
N ALA A 112 -11.54 -10.20 6.02
CA ALA A 112 -11.18 -10.77 4.72
C ALA A 112 -9.94 -10.09 4.11
N THR A 113 -9.90 -8.75 4.13
CA THR A 113 -8.75 -7.96 3.68
C THR A 113 -7.52 -8.30 4.52
N ARG A 114 -7.67 -8.41 5.85
CA ARG A 114 -6.57 -8.78 6.76
C ARG A 114 -5.98 -10.15 6.44
N ALA A 115 -6.81 -11.13 6.08
CA ALA A 115 -6.33 -12.45 5.64
C ALA A 115 -5.55 -12.36 4.32
N LEU A 116 -6.05 -11.59 3.35
CA LEU A 116 -5.33 -11.31 2.10
C LEU A 116 -4.02 -10.56 2.33
N LEU A 117 -3.97 -9.65 3.31
CA LEU A 117 -2.75 -8.92 3.68
C LEU A 117 -1.73 -9.82 4.41
N ALA A 118 -2.19 -10.85 5.12
CA ALA A 118 -1.34 -11.80 5.84
C ALA A 118 -0.66 -12.81 4.91
N ILE A 119 -1.32 -13.19 3.82
CA ILE A 119 -0.72 -13.90 2.69
C ILE A 119 0.18 -12.87 2.01
N ARG A 120 1.51 -13.08 1.94
CA ARG A 120 2.50 -12.01 1.66
C ARG A 120 2.87 -11.84 0.18
N PRO A 121 2.29 -10.88 -0.56
CA PRO A 121 2.84 -10.40 -1.84
C PRO A 121 3.40 -8.97 -1.80
N TRP A 122 3.15 -8.17 -0.76
CA TRP A 122 3.41 -6.71 -0.79
C TRP A 122 4.89 -6.32 -0.86
N ARG A 123 5.82 -7.19 -0.41
CA ARG A 123 7.27 -7.00 -0.60
C ARG A 123 7.67 -6.96 -2.09
N LEU A 124 6.81 -7.43 -2.99
CA LEU A 124 7.08 -7.49 -4.43
C LEU A 124 6.33 -6.42 -5.22
N THR A 125 5.28 -5.82 -4.67
CA THR A 125 4.50 -4.78 -5.36
C THR A 125 3.72 -3.92 -4.35
N PRO A 126 3.88 -2.58 -4.34
CA PRO A 126 3.10 -1.69 -3.49
C PRO A 126 1.59 -1.87 -3.74
N PRO A 127 0.74 -1.75 -2.70
CA PRO A 127 -0.70 -1.65 -2.88
C PRO A 127 -1.04 -0.59 -3.93
N HIS A 128 -1.76 -1.03 -4.96
CA HIS A 128 -2.30 -0.19 -6.01
C HIS A 128 -3.08 0.99 -5.39
N GLY A 129 -2.65 2.21 -5.68
CA GLY A 129 -3.39 3.42 -5.29
C GLY A 129 -4.82 3.39 -5.83
N PRO A 130 -5.75 4.21 -5.30
CA PRO A 130 -7.12 4.28 -5.79
C PRO A 130 -7.21 4.68 -7.28
N GLU A 131 -6.16 5.29 -7.84
CA GLU A 131 -6.00 5.64 -9.26
C GLU A 131 -5.28 4.57 -10.08
N ALA A 132 -4.81 3.49 -9.46
CA ALA A 132 -4.20 2.39 -10.20
C ALA A 132 -5.28 1.74 -11.07
N GLU A 133 -5.12 1.92 -12.38
CA GLU A 133 -5.95 1.29 -13.39
C GLU A 133 -6.12 -0.19 -13.06
N ARG A 134 -7.38 -0.68 -13.05
CA ARG A 134 -7.65 -2.10 -12.83
C ARG A 134 -6.76 -2.90 -13.79
N PRO A 135 -6.05 -3.93 -13.31
CA PRO A 135 -5.12 -4.65 -14.16
C PRO A 135 -5.90 -5.25 -15.33
N PHE A 136 -5.51 -4.87 -16.55
CA PHE A 136 -6.20 -5.19 -17.80
C PHE A 136 -6.59 -6.67 -17.93
N TRP A 137 -5.75 -7.57 -17.41
CA TRP A 137 -6.00 -9.01 -17.40
C TRP A 137 -7.24 -9.45 -16.62
N LEU A 138 -7.62 -8.74 -15.55
CA LEU A 138 -8.88 -9.02 -14.83
C LEU A 138 -10.09 -8.72 -15.71
N THR A 139 -10.04 -7.63 -16.50
CA THR A 139 -11.08 -7.29 -17.47
C THR A 139 -11.17 -8.36 -18.56
N VAL A 140 -10.03 -8.85 -19.05
CA VAL A 140 -9.97 -9.94 -20.03
C VAL A 140 -10.55 -11.24 -19.46
N LEU A 141 -10.17 -11.63 -18.24
CA LEU A 141 -10.70 -12.82 -17.57
C LEU A 141 -12.21 -12.74 -17.37
N ALA A 142 -12.71 -11.60 -16.89
CA ALA A 142 -14.13 -11.35 -16.72
C ALA A 142 -14.89 -11.44 -18.06
N LEU A 143 -14.33 -10.86 -19.12
CA LEU A 143 -14.90 -10.94 -20.47
C LEU A 143 -15.01 -12.40 -20.94
N TYR A 144 -13.95 -13.20 -20.79
CA TYR A 144 -13.96 -14.62 -21.16
C TYR A 144 -14.94 -15.44 -20.31
N ALA A 145 -15.05 -15.16 -19.02
CA ALA A 145 -16.00 -15.84 -18.14
C ALA A 145 -17.46 -15.55 -18.55
N VAL A 146 -17.78 -14.29 -18.88
CA VAL A 146 -19.10 -13.90 -19.40
C VAL A 146 -19.39 -14.57 -20.74
N LEU A 147 -18.41 -14.61 -21.65
CA LEU A 147 -18.54 -15.31 -22.93
C LEU A 147 -18.81 -16.81 -22.75
N ALA A 148 -18.06 -17.48 -21.87
CA ALA A 148 -18.27 -18.89 -21.57
C ALA A 148 -19.66 -19.17 -20.98
N LEU A 149 -20.15 -18.28 -20.10
CA LEU A 149 -21.50 -18.37 -19.54
C LEU A 149 -22.57 -18.23 -20.62
N ILE A 150 -22.42 -17.27 -21.54
CA ILE A 150 -23.35 -17.08 -22.67
C ILE A 150 -23.38 -18.34 -23.54
N VAL A 151 -22.23 -18.90 -23.89
CA VAL A 151 -22.15 -20.12 -24.70
C VAL A 151 -22.83 -21.29 -24.00
N LEU A 152 -22.58 -21.49 -22.70
CA LEU A 152 -23.23 -22.54 -21.92
C LEU A 152 -24.75 -22.36 -21.85
N LEU A 153 -25.22 -21.13 -21.68
CA LEU A 153 -26.65 -20.83 -21.67
C LEU A 153 -27.31 -21.11 -23.02
N LEU A 154 -26.67 -20.74 -24.13
CA LEU A 154 -27.16 -21.04 -25.48
C LEU A 154 -27.25 -22.54 -25.71
N ILE A 155 -26.19 -23.30 -25.39
CA ILE A 155 -26.20 -24.76 -25.49
C ILE A 155 -27.33 -25.34 -24.64
N GLY A 156 -27.45 -24.90 -23.38
CA GLY A 156 -28.53 -25.37 -22.49
C GLY A 156 -29.92 -25.06 -23.04
N LEU A 157 -30.11 -23.89 -23.64
CA LEU A 157 -31.36 -23.48 -24.26
C LEU A 157 -31.71 -24.34 -25.48
N ASP A 158 -30.72 -24.66 -26.32
CA ASP A 158 -30.89 -25.52 -27.49
C ASP A 158 -31.33 -26.93 -27.07
N PHE A 159 -30.70 -27.49 -26.04
CA PHE A 159 -31.10 -28.78 -25.47
C PHE A 159 -32.51 -28.74 -24.87
N LEU A 160 -32.87 -27.66 -24.16
CA LEU A 160 -34.20 -27.48 -23.59
C LEU A 160 -35.27 -27.38 -24.69
N ALA A 161 -35.00 -26.60 -25.74
CA ALA A 161 -35.91 -26.42 -26.87
C ALA A 161 -36.09 -27.73 -27.64
N ALA A 162 -35.01 -28.47 -27.89
CA ALA A 162 -35.08 -29.79 -28.50
C ALA A 162 -35.91 -30.78 -27.67
N GLY A 163 -35.77 -30.76 -26.33
CA GLY A 163 -36.54 -31.60 -25.42
C GLY A 163 -38.03 -31.24 -25.33
N LEU A 164 -38.39 -29.97 -25.53
CA LEU A 164 -39.78 -29.49 -25.56
C LEU A 164 -40.48 -29.67 -26.92
N ALA A 165 -39.71 -29.90 -27.99
CA ALA A 165 -40.21 -30.13 -29.34
C ALA A 165 -40.57 -31.61 -29.63
N VAL A 166 -40.38 -32.49 -28.64
CA VAL A 166 -40.75 -33.92 -28.66
C VAL A 166 -42.03 -34.12 -27.85
#